data_AF-A0A7S3WCN7-F1
#
_entry.id   AF-A0A7S3WCN7-F1
#
_cell.length_a   1.000
_cell.length_b   1.000
_cell.length_c   1.000
_cell.angle_alpha   90.00
_cell.angle_beta   90.00
_cell.angle_gamma   90.00
#
_symmetry.space_group_name_H-M   'P 1'
#
loop_
_entity.id
_entity.type
_entity.pdbx_description
1 polymer ?
#
loop_
_entity_poly.entity_id
_entity_poly.type
_entity_poly.pdbx_seq_one_letter_code
_entity_poly.pdbx_strand_id
1 'polypeptide(L)'
;PKPVVLWASTLNGGARGLADAVAAAIAGAISITDATPSRLSTLPRSSDGDGDGEEATHMLLYLNRSTWAGDGAEALAEQVRAARNARLPIVMAHENDPDLGGCLFSKFFETTPQELIAAGLYKDLAKSCFPGRHR
;
A
#
# COMPACT_ATOMS: atom_id res chain seq x y z
N PRO A 1 -21.41 -8.36 2.22
CA PRO A 1 -20.06 -7.87 1.81
C PRO A 1 -19.04 -8.28 2.89
N LYS A 2 -17.84 -8.75 2.50
CA LYS A 2 -16.77 -8.97 3.50
C LYS A 2 -16.26 -7.60 3.96
N PRO A 3 -16.00 -7.40 5.27
CA PRO A 3 -15.44 -6.15 5.76
C PRO A 3 -14.06 -5.92 5.11
N VAL A 4 -13.82 -4.69 4.67
CA VAL A 4 -12.54 -4.30 4.07
C VAL A 4 -11.70 -3.65 5.16
N VAL A 5 -10.49 -4.15 5.36
CA VAL A 5 -9.56 -3.63 6.36
C VAL A 5 -8.30 -3.19 5.61
N LEU A 6 -8.07 -1.88 5.57
CA LEU A 6 -6.90 -1.28 4.95
C LEU A 6 -5.75 -1.23 5.94
N TRP A 7 -4.65 -1.89 5.60
CA TRP A 7 -3.39 -1.72 6.31
C TRP A 7 -2.63 -0.51 5.77
N ALA A 8 -2.43 0.50 6.62
CA ALA A 8 -1.62 1.67 6.34
C ALA A 8 -0.35 1.62 7.20
N SER A 9 0.75 1.16 6.62
CA SER A 9 2.03 1.08 7.32
C SER A 9 2.52 2.44 7.81
N THR A 10 3.03 2.49 9.04
CA THR A 10 3.68 3.68 9.63
C THR A 10 4.95 4.09 8.88
N LEU A 11 5.55 3.17 8.11
CA LEU A 11 6.71 3.44 7.25
C LEU A 11 6.34 4.12 5.92
N ASN A 12 5.06 4.08 5.53
CA ASN A 12 4.56 4.80 4.36
C ASN A 12 3.97 6.14 4.79
N GLY A 13 4.83 7.15 4.99
CA GLY A 13 4.40 8.51 5.35
C GLY A 13 3.28 9.03 4.44
N GLY A 14 2.18 9.50 5.04
CA GLY A 14 0.98 9.97 4.33
C GLY A 14 -0.09 8.90 4.04
N ALA A 15 0.25 7.60 4.09
CA ALA A 15 -0.73 6.53 3.84
C ALA A 15 -1.87 6.53 4.85
N ARG A 16 -1.60 6.84 6.12
CA ARG A 16 -2.63 6.90 7.16
C ARG A 16 -3.69 7.96 6.87
N GLY A 17 -3.26 9.18 6.56
CA GLY A 17 -4.17 10.27 6.24
C GLY A 17 -5.03 9.97 5.00
N LEU A 18 -4.44 9.33 3.99
CA LEU A 18 -5.20 8.85 2.83
C LEU A 18 -6.20 7.74 3.22
N ALA A 19 -5.80 6.78 4.05
CA ALA A 19 -6.70 5.73 4.52
C ALA A 19 -7.89 6.31 5.27
N ASP A 20 -7.66 7.27 6.16
CA ASP A 20 -8.71 7.97 6.91
C ASP A 20 -9.66 8.73 5.95
N ALA A 21 -9.13 9.40 4.93
CA ALA A 21 -9.94 10.06 3.90
C ALA A 21 -10.79 9.07 3.08
N VAL A 22 -10.23 7.91 2.74
CA VAL A 22 -10.96 6.84 2.03
C VAL A 22 -12.05 6.24 2.91
N ALA A 23 -11.78 5.97 4.19
CA ALA A 23 -12.80 5.45 5.11
C ALA A 23 -13.94 6.45 5.35
N ALA A 24 -13.61 7.75 5.44
CA ALA A 24 -14.60 8.81 5.55
C ALA A 24 -15.46 8.92 4.28
N ALA A 25 -14.85 8.81 3.09
CA ALA A 25 -15.56 8.88 1.81
C ALA A 25 -16.50 7.67 1.58
N ILE A 26 -16.16 6.51 2.12
CA ILE A 26 -16.91 5.26 1.94
C ILE A 26 -17.71 4.92 3.22
N ALA A 27 -18.29 5.94 3.87
CA ALA A 27 -19.28 5.83 4.94
C ALA A 27 -19.00 4.75 6.02
N GLY A 28 -17.73 4.54 6.38
CA GLY A 28 -17.33 3.55 7.38
C GLY A 28 -17.43 2.07 6.96
N ALA A 29 -17.54 1.77 5.66
CA ALA A 29 -17.47 0.40 5.15
C ALA A 29 -16.06 -0.20 5.21
N ILE A 30 -15.07 0.61 5.59
CA ILE A 30 -13.65 0.27 5.63
C ILE A 30 -13.10 0.53 7.03
N SER A 31 -12.49 -0.49 7.61
CA SER A 31 -11.68 -0.41 8.83
C SER A 31 -10.22 -0.09 8.45
N ILE A 32 -9.49 0.61 9.31
CA ILE A 32 -8.07 0.94 9.08
C ILE A 32 -7.24 0.37 10.22
N THR A 33 -6.11 -0.24 9.87
CA THR A 33 -5.11 -0.72 10.84
C THR A 33 -3.72 -0.29 10.43
N ASP A 34 -2.88 0.05 11.39
CA ASP A 34 -1.44 0.26 11.22
C ASP A 34 -0.62 -0.97 11.66
N ALA A 35 -1.25 -1.92 12.34
CA ALA A 35 -0.62 -3.15 12.79
C ALA A 35 -0.23 -4.04 11.59
N THR A 36 1.00 -4.55 11.63
CA THR A 36 1.50 -5.50 10.62
C THR A 36 0.59 -6.74 10.58
N PRO A 37 0.02 -7.10 9.42
CA PRO A 37 -0.92 -8.21 9.33
C PRO A 37 -0.27 -9.54 9.67
N SER A 38 -1.01 -10.43 10.36
CA SER A 38 -0.53 -11.77 10.77
C SER A 38 -0.06 -12.64 9.59
N ARG A 39 -0.60 -12.42 8.40
CA ARG A 39 -0.16 -13.05 7.14
C ARG A 39 1.27 -12.72 6.73
N LEU A 40 1.84 -11.63 7.24
CA LEU A 40 3.21 -11.20 6.95
C LEU A 40 4.16 -11.78 8.00
N SER A 41 4.12 -13.10 8.16
CA SER A 41 4.86 -13.86 9.19
C SER A 41 6.38 -13.71 9.13
N THR A 42 6.91 -13.17 8.03
CA THR A 42 8.34 -12.91 7.82
C THR A 42 8.82 -11.58 8.41
N LEU A 43 7.91 -10.69 8.82
CA LEU A 43 8.26 -9.38 9.38
C LEU A 43 8.29 -9.40 10.92
N PRO A 44 9.15 -8.58 11.56
CA PRO A 44 9.14 -8.45 13.01
C PRO A 44 7.79 -7.92 13.49
N ARG A 45 7.19 -8.63 14.46
CA ARG A 45 5.95 -8.21 15.13
C ARG A 45 6.28 -7.12 16.14
N SER A 46 5.53 -6.03 16.12
CA SER A 46 5.43 -5.14 17.27
C SER A 46 4.61 -5.88 18.33
N SER A 47 5.22 -6.22 19.47
CA SER A 47 4.59 -7.05 20.52
C SER A 47 3.53 -6.33 21.37
N ASP A 48 3.17 -5.08 21.04
CA ASP A 48 2.24 -4.28 21.83
C ASP A 48 0.84 -4.29 21.19
N GLY A 49 0.08 -5.36 21.46
CA GLY A 49 -1.32 -5.45 21.08
C GLY A 49 -1.89 -6.86 21.18
N ASP A 50 -2.40 -7.22 22.36
CA ASP A 50 -3.49 -8.19 22.47
C ASP A 50 -4.69 -7.59 21.72
N GLY A 51 -5.08 -8.18 20.59
CA GLY A 51 -5.89 -7.45 19.62
C GLY A 51 -6.66 -8.36 18.68
N ASP A 52 -7.90 -8.60 19.07
CA ASP A 52 -9.05 -9.09 18.30
C ASP A 52 -9.42 -8.14 17.12
N GLY A 53 -8.41 -7.58 16.45
CA GLY A 53 -8.55 -6.65 15.34
C GLY A 53 -8.73 -7.40 14.03
N GLU A 54 -9.68 -6.95 13.21
CA GLU A 54 -9.96 -7.56 11.91
C GLU A 54 -8.68 -7.67 11.07
N GLU A 55 -8.37 -8.88 10.56
CA GLU A 55 -7.17 -9.12 9.78
C GLU A 55 -7.17 -8.25 8.51
N ALA A 56 -6.07 -7.52 8.27
CA ALA A 56 -5.96 -6.65 7.11
C ALA A 56 -6.22 -7.41 5.81
N THR A 57 -7.15 -6.90 5.01
CA THR A 57 -7.51 -7.53 3.74
C THR A 57 -6.79 -6.93 2.56
N HIS A 58 -6.33 -5.68 2.67
CA HIS A 58 -5.57 -4.96 1.64
C HIS A 58 -4.46 -4.12 2.27
N MET A 59 -3.35 -3.96 1.55
CA MET A 59 -2.32 -2.96 1.88
C MET A 59 -2.58 -1.68 1.08
N LEU A 60 -2.53 -0.53 1.75
CA LEU A 60 -2.51 0.77 1.08
C LEU A 60 -1.06 1.23 0.91
N LEU A 61 -0.65 1.47 -0.34
CA LEU A 61 0.67 1.99 -0.69
C LEU A 61 0.50 3.39 -1.27
N TYR A 62 0.93 4.40 -0.52
CA TYR A 62 0.84 5.80 -0.93
C TYR A 62 2.17 6.26 -1.54
N LEU A 63 2.11 6.64 -2.81
CA LEU A 63 3.26 6.95 -3.66
C LEU A 63 3.42 8.47 -3.79
N ASN A 64 4.48 9.00 -3.19
CA ASN A 64 4.96 10.38 -3.33
C ASN A 64 6.48 10.38 -3.55
N ARG A 65 7.08 11.55 -3.76
CA ARG A 65 8.53 11.71 -4.00
C ARG A 65 9.44 11.14 -2.92
N SER A 66 8.92 10.90 -1.71
CA SER A 66 9.66 10.44 -0.54
C SER A 66 9.39 8.98 -0.18
N THR A 67 8.43 8.30 -0.83
CA THR A 67 8.03 6.92 -0.50
C THR A 67 9.21 5.95 -0.49
N TRP A 68 10.12 6.08 -1.47
CA TRP A 68 11.31 5.23 -1.60
C TRP A 68 12.60 5.95 -1.21
N ALA A 69 12.51 7.01 -0.41
CA ALA A 69 13.66 7.80 0.02
C ALA A 69 13.79 7.82 1.55
N GLY A 70 15.03 7.85 2.04
CA GLY A 70 15.34 7.93 3.46
C GLY A 70 15.39 6.57 4.18
N ASP A 71 15.56 6.63 5.50
CA ASP A 71 15.95 5.48 6.33
C ASP A 71 14.86 4.39 6.43
N GLY A 72 13.58 4.74 6.17
CA GLY A 72 12.45 3.80 6.17
C GLY A 72 12.21 3.07 4.84
N ALA A 73 12.91 3.45 3.77
CA ALA A 73 12.60 2.96 2.42
C ALA A 73 12.85 1.45 2.25
N GLU A 74 13.94 0.92 2.81
CA GLU A 74 14.24 -0.52 2.69
C GLU A 74 13.26 -1.36 3.51
N ALA A 75 12.91 -0.91 4.71
CA ALA A 75 11.92 -1.58 5.55
C ALA A 75 10.51 -1.54 4.92
N LEU A 76 10.13 -0.42 4.30
CA LEU A 76 8.90 -0.35 3.51
C LEU A 76 8.96 -1.30 2.29
N ALA A 77 10.09 -1.39 1.62
CA ALA A 77 10.27 -2.32 0.51
C ALA A 77 10.10 -3.78 0.95
N GLU A 78 10.64 -4.13 2.12
CA GLU A 78 10.45 -5.45 2.73
C GLU A 78 8.96 -5.72 3.05
N GLN A 79 8.24 -4.72 3.57
CA GLN A 79 6.80 -4.82 3.78
C GLN A 79 6.02 -5.05 2.49
N VAL A 80 6.35 -4.32 1.41
CA VAL A 80 5.73 -4.54 0.10
C VAL A 80 6.06 -5.94 -0.43
N ARG A 81 7.32 -6.40 -0.30
CA ARG A 81 7.71 -7.77 -0.70
C ARG A 81 6.90 -8.82 0.07
N ALA A 82 6.80 -8.67 1.39
CA ALA A 82 6.04 -9.58 2.24
C ALA A 82 4.55 -9.59 1.87
N ALA A 83 3.93 -8.42 1.67
CA ALA A 83 2.54 -8.30 1.25
C ALA A 83 2.27 -9.03 -0.08
N ARG A 84 3.16 -8.86 -1.06
CA ARG A 84 3.05 -9.56 -2.34
C ARG A 84 3.22 -11.07 -2.20
N ASN A 85 4.20 -11.52 -1.41
CA ASN A 85 4.41 -12.95 -1.14
C ASN A 85 3.19 -13.59 -0.45
N ALA A 86 2.57 -12.86 0.48
CA ALA A 86 1.34 -13.26 1.16
C ALA A 86 0.08 -13.11 0.28
N ARG A 87 0.22 -12.65 -0.97
CA ARG A 87 -0.88 -12.34 -1.90
C ARG A 87 -1.91 -11.38 -1.30
N LEU A 88 -1.46 -10.48 -0.43
CA LEU A 88 -2.27 -9.39 0.08
C LEU A 88 -2.44 -8.35 -1.03
N PRO A 89 -3.68 -8.07 -1.49
CA PRO A 89 -3.91 -7.05 -2.50
C PRO A 89 -3.33 -5.70 -2.08
N ILE A 90 -2.61 -5.05 -3.00
CA ILE A 90 -2.00 -3.73 -2.78
C ILE A 90 -2.80 -2.70 -3.57
N VAL A 91 -3.42 -1.75 -2.86
CA VAL A 91 -4.06 -0.58 -3.45
C VAL A 91 -3.03 0.54 -3.46
N MET A 92 -2.67 1.01 -4.66
CA MET A 92 -1.74 2.11 -4.83
C MET A 92 -2.47 3.42 -5.08
N ALA A 93 -2.02 4.47 -4.40
CA ALA A 93 -2.48 5.83 -4.64
C ALA A 93 -1.28 6.73 -4.94
N HIS A 94 -1.32 7.37 -6.10
CA HIS A 94 -0.26 8.26 -6.57
C HIS A 94 -0.64 9.70 -6.25
N GLU A 95 0.19 10.38 -5.46
CA GLU A 95 0.04 11.80 -5.17
C GLU A 95 0.39 12.65 -6.38
N ASN A 96 -0.53 13.53 -6.78
CA ASN A 96 -0.37 14.46 -7.89
C ASN A 96 -0.26 15.92 -7.43
N ASP A 97 -0.59 16.23 -6.18
CA ASP A 97 -0.41 17.55 -5.56
C ASP A 97 1.07 17.77 -5.22
N PRO A 98 1.76 18.74 -5.88
CA PRO A 98 3.16 19.04 -5.60
C PRO A 98 3.44 19.44 -4.15
N ASP A 99 2.48 20.09 -3.47
CA ASP A 99 2.64 20.56 -2.10
C ASP A 99 2.64 19.39 -1.09
N LEU A 100 2.02 18.27 -1.46
CA LEU A 100 2.03 17.01 -0.71
C LEU A 100 3.12 16.03 -1.19
N GLY A 101 4.04 16.51 -2.03
CA GLY A 101 5.16 15.72 -2.55
C GLY A 101 4.82 14.91 -3.80
N GLY A 102 3.76 15.28 -4.51
CA GLY A 102 3.40 14.71 -5.80
C GLY A 102 4.53 14.85 -6.83
N CYS A 103 4.67 13.83 -7.68
CA CYS A 103 5.71 13.80 -8.70
C CYS A 103 5.22 13.02 -9.93
N LEU A 104 5.94 13.13 -11.04
CA LEU A 104 5.63 12.30 -12.21
C LEU A 104 5.73 10.82 -11.86
N PHE A 105 4.72 10.04 -12.25
CA PHE A 105 4.71 8.60 -12.00
C PHE A 105 5.96 7.89 -12.56
N SER A 106 6.52 8.42 -13.66
CA SER A 106 7.77 7.90 -14.24
C SER A 106 8.94 7.85 -13.26
N LYS A 107 8.98 8.77 -12.28
CA LYS A 107 10.02 8.82 -11.26
C LYS A 107 10.10 7.54 -10.43
N PHE A 108 8.98 6.85 -10.26
CA PHE A 108 8.96 5.60 -9.51
C PHE A 108 9.70 4.45 -10.22
N PHE A 109 9.92 4.52 -11.54
CA PHE A 109 10.77 3.53 -12.21
C PHE A 109 12.26 3.71 -11.90
N GLU A 110 12.66 4.87 -11.38
CA GLU A 110 14.05 5.17 -11.03
C GLU A 110 14.32 4.98 -9.53
N THR A 111 13.34 5.27 -8.67
CA THR A 111 13.52 5.26 -7.21
C THR A 111 13.05 3.98 -6.54
N THR A 112 12.14 3.22 -7.16
CA THR A 112 11.62 1.98 -6.57
C THR A 112 12.69 0.89 -6.67
N PRO A 113 12.92 0.11 -5.62
CA PRO A 113 13.84 -1.03 -5.69
C PRO A 113 13.55 -1.91 -6.91
N GLN A 114 14.58 -2.15 -7.73
CA GLN A 114 14.42 -2.81 -9.03
C GLN A 114 13.74 -4.18 -8.94
N GLU A 115 13.99 -4.91 -7.85
CA GLU A 115 13.35 -6.19 -7.54
C GLU A 115 11.82 -6.07 -7.43
N LEU A 116 11.30 -4.99 -6.85
CA LEU A 116 9.85 -4.76 -6.77
C LEU A 116 9.25 -4.46 -8.14
N ILE A 117 9.97 -3.70 -8.98
CA ILE A 117 9.57 -3.43 -10.36
C ILE A 117 9.55 -4.74 -11.17
N ALA A 118 10.63 -5.51 -11.10
CA ALA A 118 10.78 -6.78 -11.81
C ALA A 118 9.72 -7.80 -11.38
N ALA A 119 9.44 -7.85 -10.07
CA ALA A 119 8.40 -8.70 -9.52
C ALA A 119 6.99 -8.24 -9.91
N GLY A 120 6.85 -7.05 -10.52
CA GLY A 120 5.62 -6.57 -11.15
C GLY A 120 4.75 -5.68 -10.25
N LEU A 121 5.33 -4.96 -9.28
CA LEU A 121 4.59 -4.05 -8.39
C LEU A 121 3.63 -3.14 -9.16
N TYR A 122 4.08 -2.54 -10.27
CA TYR A 122 3.27 -1.62 -11.07
C TYR A 122 2.39 -2.26 -12.15
N LYS A 123 2.41 -3.59 -12.30
CA LYS A 123 1.55 -4.27 -13.28
C LYS A 123 0.07 -4.17 -12.92
N ASP A 124 -0.24 -4.04 -11.62
CA ASP A 124 -1.62 -3.97 -11.13
C ASP A 124 -2.27 -2.58 -11.27
N LEU A 125 -1.48 -1.53 -11.59
CA LEU A 125 -1.98 -0.16 -11.77
C LEU A 125 -2.86 0.00 -13.00
N ALA A 126 -2.58 -0.76 -14.07
CA ALA A 126 -3.34 -0.69 -15.30
C ALA A 126 -4.14 -1.98 -15.49
N LYS A 127 -5.46 -1.88 -15.42
CA LYS A 127 -6.32 -3.00 -15.82
C LYS A 127 -6.21 -3.19 -17.34
N SER A 128 -5.83 -4.39 -17.76
CA SER A 128 -5.75 -4.71 -19.19
C SER A 128 -7.12 -4.57 -19.84
N CYS A 129 -7.22 -3.74 -20.88
CA CYS A 129 -8.41 -3.60 -21.71
C CYS A 129 -8.42 -4.69 -22.80
N PHE A 130 -9.03 -5.83 -22.49
CA PHE A 130 -9.19 -6.94 -23.43
C PHE A 130 -10.19 -6.58 -24.55
N PRO A 131 -9.99 -7.09 -25.78
CA PRO A 131 -10.94 -6.88 -26.89
C PRO A 131 -12.31 -7.54 -26.61
N GLY A 132 -13.41 -6.87 -26.99
CA GLY A 132 -14.78 -7.34 -26.77
C GLY A 132 -15.81 -6.19 -26.72
N ARG A 133 -17.04 -6.47 -26.31
CA ARG A 133 -18.22 -5.55 -26.32
C ARG A 133 -18.10 -4.29 -25.41
N HIS A 134 -16.96 -4.09 -24.77
CA HIS A 134 -16.66 -2.93 -23.93
C HIS A 134 -15.56 -2.03 -24.52
N ARG A 135 -15.22 -2.24 -25.80
CA ARG A 135 -14.59 -1.25 -26.66
C ARG A 135 -15.61 -0.71 -27.65
#